data_AF-A0AAE3WFE1-F1
#
_entry.id   AF-A0AAE3WFE1-F1
#
_cell.length_a   1.000
_cell.length_b   1.000
_cell.length_c   1.000
_cell.angle_alpha   90.00
_cell.angle_beta   90.00
_cell.angle_gamma   90.00
#
_symmetry.space_group_name_H-M   'P 1'
#
loop_
_entity.id
_entity.type
_entity.pdbx_description
1 polymer ?
#
loop_
_entity_poly.entity_id
_entity_poly.type
_entity_poly.pdbx_seq_one_letter_code
_entity_poly.pdbx_strand_id
1 'polypeptide(L)'
;MTDSDRNDEMELEAFFTAARQMPAPASEALMARVLGDALAVQTAAAGGFATERERPGFLAGLFSTLGGWPAVSGLATAAATGLWIGFSPSLGVGDAMVGALGVETAIEIYPVDYATGYEFAFEEGDAG
;
A
#
# COMPACT_ATOMS: atom_id res chain seq x y z
N MET A 1 -25.82 -2.07 -24.74
CA MET A 1 -24.41 -2.06 -25.15
C MET A 1 -23.56 -2.99 -24.29
N THR A 2 -23.88 -3.22 -23.00
CA THR A 2 -23.04 -3.98 -22.04
C THR A 2 -23.10 -5.51 -22.15
N ASP A 3 -24.15 -6.09 -22.74
CA ASP A 3 -24.28 -7.56 -22.84
C ASP A 3 -23.48 -8.17 -23.99
N SER A 4 -23.18 -7.39 -25.04
CA SER A 4 -22.32 -7.84 -26.15
C SER A 4 -20.86 -7.96 -25.69
N ASP A 5 -20.34 -6.95 -24.99
CA ASP A 5 -18.96 -6.95 -24.49
C ASP A 5 -18.68 -8.14 -23.57
N ARG A 6 -19.64 -8.50 -22.70
CA ARG A 6 -19.49 -9.65 -21.79
C ARG A 6 -19.43 -10.99 -22.54
N ASN A 7 -20.21 -11.14 -23.60
CA ASN A 7 -20.17 -12.37 -24.41
C ASN A 7 -18.85 -12.45 -25.18
N ASP A 8 -18.36 -11.34 -25.72
CA ASP A 8 -17.08 -11.28 -26.43
C ASP A 8 -15.91 -11.62 -25.49
N GLU A 9 -15.91 -11.10 -24.25
CA GLU A 9 -14.92 -11.45 -23.22
C GLU A 9 -14.93 -12.95 -22.89
N MET A 10 -16.11 -13.56 -22.79
CA MET A 10 -16.26 -14.98 -22.50
C MET A 10 -15.79 -15.87 -23.66
N GLU A 11 -16.04 -15.45 -24.91
CA GLU A 11 -15.53 -16.13 -26.10
C GLU A 11 -14.00 -16.01 -26.20
N LEU A 12 -13.43 -14.83 -25.92
CA LEU A 12 -11.98 -14.62 -25.88
C LEU A 12 -11.31 -15.49 -24.80
N GLU A 13 -11.91 -15.59 -23.61
CA GLU A 13 -11.39 -16.43 -22.54
C GLU A 13 -11.38 -17.92 -22.92
N ALA A 14 -12.38 -18.38 -23.69
CA ALA A 14 -12.38 -19.73 -24.24
C ALA A 14 -11.23 -19.96 -25.23
N PHE A 15 -10.94 -18.99 -26.12
CA PHE A 15 -9.80 -19.06 -27.03
C PHE A 15 -8.45 -19.04 -26.30
N PHE A 16 -8.28 -18.19 -25.28
CA PHE A 16 -7.05 -18.17 -24.48
C PHE A 16 -6.87 -19.44 -23.66
N THR A 17 -7.96 -20.02 -23.13
CA THR A 17 -7.92 -21.30 -22.44
C THR A 17 -7.48 -22.41 -23.37
N ALA A 18 -8.01 -22.47 -24.59
CA ALA A 18 -7.56 -23.44 -25.60
C ALA A 18 -6.07 -23.24 -25.97
N ALA A 19 -5.63 -22.00 -26.17
CA ALA A 19 -4.25 -21.68 -26.51
C ALA A 19 -3.25 -22.10 -25.41
N ARG A 20 -3.61 -21.96 -24.12
CA ARG A 20 -2.77 -22.39 -22.98
C ARG A 20 -2.57 -23.91 -22.93
N GLN A 21 -3.54 -24.70 -23.40
CA GLN A 21 -3.44 -26.17 -23.42
C GLN A 21 -2.58 -26.70 -24.57
N MET A 22 -2.35 -25.89 -25.60
CA MET A 22 -1.56 -26.26 -26.78
C MET A 22 -0.46 -25.22 -27.04
N PRO A 23 0.52 -25.08 -26.13
CA PRO A 23 1.60 -24.13 -26.33
C PRO A 23 2.43 -24.54 -27.55
N ALA A 24 2.51 -23.66 -28.53
CA ALA A 24 3.42 -23.84 -29.66
C ALA A 24 4.87 -23.75 -29.13
N PRO A 25 5.75 -24.70 -29.46
CA PRO A 25 7.15 -24.61 -29.06
C PRO A 25 7.79 -23.38 -29.71
N ALA A 26 8.60 -22.65 -28.93
CA ALA A 26 9.43 -21.59 -29.47
C ALA A 26 10.40 -22.18 -30.51
N SER A 27 10.65 -21.45 -31.60
CA SER A 27 11.62 -21.90 -32.60
C SER A 27 13.02 -21.97 -31.99
N GLU A 28 13.82 -22.94 -32.43
CA GLU A 28 15.19 -23.11 -31.94
C GLU A 28 16.05 -21.85 -32.15
N ALA A 29 15.87 -21.18 -33.30
CA ALA A 29 16.53 -19.93 -33.61
C ALA A 29 16.16 -18.79 -32.65
N LEU A 30 14.89 -18.71 -32.21
CA LEU A 30 14.45 -17.74 -31.22
C LEU A 30 15.07 -18.07 -29.86
N MET A 31 15.04 -19.34 -29.45
CA MET A 31 15.60 -19.76 -28.16
C MET A 31 17.11 -19.49 -28.09
N ALA A 32 17.85 -19.75 -29.17
CA ALA A 32 19.28 -19.45 -29.26
C ALA A 32 19.57 -17.95 -29.09
N ARG A 33 18.76 -17.08 -29.68
CA ARG A 33 18.88 -15.62 -29.51
C ARG A 33 18.57 -15.19 -28.09
N VAL A 34 17.46 -15.67 -27.51
CA VAL A 34 17.07 -15.37 -26.13
C VAL A 34 18.18 -15.77 -25.15
N LEU A 35 18.76 -16.96 -25.32
CA LEU A 35 19.86 -17.43 -24.48
C LEU A 35 21.14 -16.61 -24.68
N GLY A 36 21.44 -16.20 -25.91
CA GLY A 36 22.56 -15.30 -26.22
C GLY A 36 22.41 -13.93 -25.54
N ASP A 37 21.23 -13.31 -25.65
CA ASP A 37 20.92 -12.04 -25.01
C ASP A 37 20.96 -12.16 -23.48
N ALA A 38 20.38 -13.23 -22.92
CA ALA A 38 20.43 -13.50 -21.50
C ALA A 38 21.86 -13.64 -20.98
N LEU A 39 22.75 -14.29 -21.75
CA LEU A 39 24.17 -14.42 -21.39
C LEU A 39 24.89 -13.07 -21.48
N ALA A 40 24.60 -12.25 -22.49
CA ALA A 40 25.14 -10.89 -22.60
C ALA A 40 24.72 -10.01 -21.42
N VAL A 41 23.45 -10.09 -20.98
CA VAL A 41 22.96 -9.38 -19.79
C VAL A 41 23.58 -9.94 -18.51
N GLN A 42 23.69 -11.26 -18.38
CA GLN A 42 24.29 -11.90 -17.19
C GLN A 42 25.77 -11.53 -17.03
N THR A 43 26.52 -11.48 -18.13
CA THR A 43 27.94 -11.09 -18.12
C THR A 43 28.11 -9.61 -17.80
N ALA A 44 27.25 -8.74 -18.35
CA ALA A 44 27.21 -7.32 -17.98
C ALA A 44 26.85 -7.11 -16.50
N ALA A 45 25.89 -7.89 -15.98
CA ALA A 45 25.51 -7.86 -14.57
C ALA A 45 26.61 -8.44 -13.67
N ALA A 46 27.32 -9.48 -14.10
CA ALA A 46 28.43 -10.07 -13.35
C ALA A 46 29.62 -9.10 -13.19
N GLY A 47 29.82 -8.19 -14.15
CA GLY A 47 30.80 -7.11 -14.05
C GLY A 47 30.37 -5.91 -13.20
N GLY A 48 29.10 -5.86 -12.75
CA GLY A 48 28.45 -4.64 -12.24
C GLY A 48 27.91 -4.67 -10.82
N PHE A 49 28.29 -5.63 -9.97
CA PHE A 49 27.94 -5.64 -8.54
C PHE A 49 29.12 -5.42 -7.59
N ALA A 50 30.24 -4.93 -8.11
CA ALA A 50 31.23 -4.26 -7.27
C ALA A 50 30.88 -2.76 -7.10
N THR A 51 29.61 -2.46 -6.84
CA THR A 51 29.33 -1.32 -5.95
C THR A 51 29.93 -1.73 -4.63
N GLU A 52 30.89 -0.97 -4.14
CA GLU A 52 31.34 -1.05 -2.76
C GLU A 52 30.08 -1.24 -1.91
N ARG A 53 29.92 -2.42 -1.29
CA ARG A 53 28.70 -2.75 -0.55
C ARG A 53 28.62 -1.76 0.60
N GLU A 54 28.00 -0.60 0.37
CA GLU A 54 27.53 0.25 1.42
C GLU A 54 26.68 -0.67 2.28
N ARG A 55 27.13 -0.89 3.51
CA ARG A 55 26.39 -1.72 4.46
C ARG A 55 24.98 -1.17 4.46
N PRO A 56 23.96 -1.96 4.05
CA PRO A 56 22.61 -1.44 3.99
C PRO A 56 22.31 -0.88 5.38
N GLY A 57 21.93 0.41 5.43
CA GLY A 57 21.57 1.05 6.69
C GLY A 57 20.52 0.19 7.41
N PHE A 58 20.47 0.25 8.73
CA PHE A 58 19.59 -0.60 9.55
C PHE A 58 18.15 -0.69 9.02
N LEU A 59 17.60 0.43 8.52
CA LEU A 59 16.29 0.50 7.90
C LEU A 59 16.19 -0.26 6.57
N ALA A 60 17.20 -0.16 5.70
CA ALA A 60 17.26 -0.93 4.45
C ALA A 60 17.35 -2.44 4.72
N GLY A 61 18.09 -2.83 5.76
CA GLY A 61 18.11 -4.20 6.27
C GLY A 61 16.71 -4.67 6.70
N LEU A 62 16.01 -3.86 7.50
CA LEU A 62 14.66 -4.18 7.98
C LEU A 62 13.65 -4.32 6.83
N PHE A 63 13.65 -3.41 5.85
CA PHE A 63 12.77 -3.51 4.69
C PHE A 63 13.10 -4.71 3.79
N SER A 64 14.38 -5.07 3.67
CA SER A 64 14.79 -6.27 2.93
C SER A 64 14.30 -7.56 3.60
N THR A 65 14.27 -7.61 4.94
CA THR A 65 13.74 -8.75 5.69
C THR A 65 12.21 -8.84 5.68
N LEU A 66 11.53 -7.70 5.51
CA LEU A 66 10.07 -7.64 5.47
C LEU A 66 9.47 -7.97 4.08
N GLY A 67 10.30 -8.18 3.06
CA GLY A 67 9.85 -8.54 1.70
C GLY A 67 10.08 -7.47 0.63
N GLY A 68 10.82 -6.40 0.95
CA GLY A 68 11.20 -5.35 -0.01
C GLY A 68 10.10 -4.32 -0.26
N TRP A 69 10.07 -3.78 -1.48
CA TRP A 69 9.15 -2.70 -1.89
C TRP A 69 7.65 -2.99 -1.67
N PRO A 70 7.15 -4.25 -1.83
CA PRO A 70 5.77 -4.58 -1.52
C PRO A 70 5.40 -4.39 -0.04
N ALA A 71 6.32 -4.62 0.88
CA ALA A 71 6.06 -4.40 2.31
C ALA A 71 5.96 -2.90 2.64
N VAL A 72 6.78 -2.08 1.98
CA VAL A 72 6.76 -0.62 2.12
C VAL A 72 5.46 -0.02 1.59
N SER A 73 4.97 -0.48 0.44
CA SER A 73 3.71 0.00 -0.12
C SER A 73 2.51 -0.37 0.75
N GLY A 74 2.52 -1.58 1.34
CA GLY A 74 1.52 -2.00 2.31
C GLY A 74 1.52 -1.12 3.57
N LEU A 75 2.70 -0.87 4.15
CA LEU A 75 2.85 0.01 5.32
C LEU A 75 2.40 1.44 5.02
N ALA A 76 2.77 1.99 3.86
CA ALA A 76 2.35 3.32 3.43
C ALA A 76 0.83 3.41 3.26
N THR A 77 0.21 2.37 2.68
CA THR A 77 -1.24 2.31 2.50
C THR A 77 -1.95 2.21 3.86
N ALA A 78 -1.47 1.37 4.77
CA ALA A 78 -2.00 1.25 6.12
C ALA A 78 -1.90 2.58 6.90
N ALA A 79 -0.79 3.30 6.77
CA ALA A 79 -0.62 4.62 7.37
C ALA A 79 -1.58 5.66 6.77
N ALA A 80 -1.76 5.67 5.45
CA ALA A 80 -2.71 6.54 4.77
C ALA A 80 -4.16 6.23 5.18
N THR A 81 -4.52 4.94 5.30
CA THR A 81 -5.83 4.50 5.79
C THR A 81 -6.03 4.89 7.25
N GLY A 82 -5.03 4.72 8.11
CA GLY A 82 -5.09 5.14 9.51
C GLY A 82 -5.29 6.66 9.65
N LEU A 83 -4.58 7.46 8.84
CA LEU A 83 -4.76 8.90 8.79
C LEU A 83 -6.15 9.28 8.27
N TRP A 84 -6.62 8.63 7.21
CA TRP A 84 -7.94 8.83 6.64
C TRP A 84 -9.05 8.61 7.68
N ILE A 85 -8.99 7.47 8.39
CA ILE A 85 -9.95 7.12 9.44
C ILE A 85 -9.85 8.09 10.62
N GLY A 86 -8.64 8.43 11.06
CA GLY A 86 -8.42 9.30 12.20
C GLY A 86 -8.85 10.76 11.99
N PHE A 87 -8.80 11.25 10.75
CA PHE A 87 -9.16 12.64 10.43
C PHE A 87 -10.68 12.84 10.25
N SER A 88 -11.47 11.77 10.14
CA SER A 88 -12.91 11.85 9.90
C SER A 88 -13.72 11.30 11.09
N PRO A 89 -14.13 12.15 12.05
CA PRO A 89 -15.03 11.74 13.12
C PRO A 89 -16.40 11.24 12.61
N SER A 90 -16.79 11.61 11.39
CA SER A 90 -18.12 11.36 10.82
C SER A 90 -18.29 10.00 10.12
N LEU A 91 -17.24 9.18 9.97
CA LEU A 91 -17.34 7.90 9.26
C LEU A 91 -18.02 6.78 10.08
N GLY A 92 -18.44 7.02 11.32
CA GLY A 92 -19.15 6.01 12.13
C GLY A 92 -18.31 4.77 12.47
N VAL A 93 -16.99 4.81 12.27
CA VAL A 93 -16.07 3.69 12.52
C VAL A 93 -16.09 3.25 13.98
N GLY A 94 -16.28 4.20 14.90
CA GLY A 94 -16.48 3.90 16.33
C GLY A 94 -17.73 3.06 16.59
N ASP A 95 -18.85 3.40 15.94
CA ASP A 95 -20.13 2.70 16.10
C ASP A 95 -20.08 1.29 15.47
N ALA A 96 -19.43 1.16 14.31
CA ALA A 96 -19.15 -0.13 13.69
C ALA A 96 -18.24 -1.02 14.55
N MET A 97 -17.23 -0.43 15.21
CA MET A 97 -16.35 -1.16 16.13
C MET A 97 -17.04 -1.55 17.44
N VAL A 98 -17.93 -0.71 17.97
CA VAL A 98 -18.79 -1.01 19.12
C VAL A 98 -19.66 -2.23 18.84
N GLY A 99 -20.32 -2.26 17.67
CA GLY A 99 -21.11 -3.42 17.25
C GLY A 99 -20.28 -4.68 17.01
N ALA A 100 -19.06 -4.55 16.45
CA ALA A 100 -18.20 -5.69 16.15
C ALA A 100 -17.49 -6.28 17.39
N LEU A 101 -17.15 -5.44 18.37
CA LEU A 101 -16.44 -5.84 19.59
C LEU A 101 -17.39 -6.13 20.77
N GLY A 102 -18.69 -5.84 20.62
CA GLY A 102 -19.70 -6.05 21.67
C GLY A 102 -19.48 -5.17 22.90
N VAL A 103 -18.77 -4.04 22.74
CA VAL A 103 -18.42 -3.13 23.82
C VAL A 103 -19.44 -1.99 23.84
N GLU A 104 -20.38 -2.02 24.78
CA GLU A 104 -21.25 -0.87 25.06
C GLU A 104 -20.45 0.20 25.82
N THR A 105 -19.83 1.12 25.10
CA THR A 105 -19.30 2.35 25.71
C THR A 105 -20.19 3.51 25.34
N ALA A 106 -20.89 4.07 26.32
CA ALA A 106 -21.49 5.39 26.23
C ALA A 106 -20.34 6.41 26.07
N ILE A 107 -20.00 6.76 24.83
CA ILE A 107 -19.08 7.85 24.53
C ILE A 107 -19.87 9.14 24.75
N GLU A 108 -19.90 9.62 25.98
CA GLU A 108 -20.37 10.97 26.28
C GLU A 108 -19.28 11.95 25.85
N ILE A 109 -19.40 12.46 24.62
CA ILE A 109 -18.54 13.53 24.11
C ILE A 109 -18.86 14.78 24.94
N TYR A 110 -18.13 14.98 26.04
CA TYR A 110 -18.19 16.22 26.78
C TYR A 110 -17.50 17.30 25.93
N PRO A 111 -18.21 18.35 25.48
CA PRO A 111 -17.54 19.51 24.91
C PRO A 111 -16.76 20.17 26.05
N VAL A 112 -15.44 19.95 26.08
CA VAL A 112 -14.54 20.74 26.92
C VAL A 112 -14.53 22.14 26.31
N ASP A 113 -15.21 23.07 26.96
CA ASP A 113 -15.11 24.49 26.60
C ASP A 113 -13.69 24.97 26.94
N TYR A 114 -12.91 25.27 25.91
CA TYR A 114 -11.55 25.82 26.06
C TYR A 114 -11.57 27.33 26.33
N ALA A 115 -12.74 27.98 26.36
CA ALA A 115 -12.88 29.38 26.72
C ALA A 115 -13.15 29.51 28.21
N THR A 116 -12.10 29.82 28.99
CA THR A 116 -12.14 30.57 30.29
C THR A 116 -10.80 30.52 31.05
N GLY A 117 -9.70 30.07 30.43
CA GLY A 117 -8.38 30.12 31.06
C GLY A 117 -7.65 31.47 31.04
N TYR A 118 -8.13 32.46 30.25
CA TYR A 118 -7.40 33.72 30.01
C TYR A 118 -8.07 34.98 30.59
N GLU A 119 -9.21 34.86 31.26
CA GLU A 119 -9.94 36.03 31.75
C GLU A 119 -9.52 36.46 33.18
N PHE A 120 -8.95 35.57 33.99
CA PHE A 120 -8.56 35.89 35.38
C PHE A 120 -7.28 36.73 35.54
N ALA A 121 -6.63 37.16 34.45
CA ALA A 121 -5.36 37.89 34.51
C ALA A 121 -5.45 39.37 34.09
N PHE A 122 -6.61 39.88 33.68
CA PHE A 122 -6.75 41.26 33.18
C PHE A 122 -7.47 42.23 34.13
N GLU A 123 -8.01 41.76 35.26
CA GLU A 123 -8.79 42.58 36.19
C GLU A 123 -8.14 42.68 37.60
N GLU A 124 -6.81 42.69 37.70
CA GLU A 124 -6.11 43.07 38.94
C GLU A 124 -4.94 43.99 38.62
N GLY A 125 -5.28 45.20 38.22
CA GLY A 125 -4.32 46.22 37.81
C GLY A 125 -4.93 47.62 37.70
N ASP A 126 -5.93 47.95 38.52
CA ASP A 126 -6.35 49.34 38.74
C ASP A 126 -6.37 49.63 40.24
N ALA A 127 -5.17 49.82 40.79
CA ALA A 127 -4.97 50.55 42.02
C ALA A 127 -4.56 51.98 41.62
N GLY A 128 -5.56 52.85 41.51
CA GLY A 128 -5.43 54.31 41.40
C GLY A 128 -6.33 54.99 42.42
#